data_AF-A0A068NNC9-F1
#
_entry.id   AF-A0A068NNC9-F1
#
_cell.length_a   1.000
_cell.length_b   1.000
_cell.length_c   1.000
_cell.angle_alpha   90.00
_cell.angle_beta   90.00
_cell.angle_gamma   90.00
#
_symmetry.space_group_name_H-M   'P 1'
#
loop_
_entity.id
_entity.type
_entity.pdbx_description
1 polymer ?
#
loop_
_entity_poly.entity_id
_entity_poly.type
_entity_poly.pdbx_seq_one_letter_code
_entity_poly.pdbx_strand_id
1 'polypeptide(L)'
;MNKPIVDLTFETEIEILGIGVETPESLEVVGKGFDPDGFRVGLACCGVSAAVSLPFGKSGYDPKISLCSAPHPRMLCACVFGAAYLLKFTTSWEVEELETFAVSDVAPCPEAEVLALVDFVRVTTINKSGKTWTSEDVSDDVLSLLGVNGTSIRLNRYSAPDGRWEEIDLDLRPGALV
;
A
#
# COMPACT_ATOMS: atom_id res chain seq x y z
N MET A 1 4.78 17.89 -19.59
CA MET A 1 5.52 16.82 -20.27
C MET A 1 4.72 15.54 -20.11
N ASN A 2 4.19 14.98 -21.20
CA ASN A 2 3.50 13.71 -21.18
C ASN A 2 4.54 12.59 -21.00
N LYS A 3 4.49 11.88 -19.87
CA LYS A 3 5.27 10.65 -19.69
C LYS A 3 4.64 9.52 -20.52
N PRO A 4 5.44 8.62 -21.12
CA PRO A 4 4.90 7.52 -21.90
C PRO A 4 4.18 6.54 -20.97
N ILE A 5 2.92 6.22 -21.29
CA ILE A 5 2.25 5.03 -20.79
C ILE A 5 2.86 3.88 -21.59
N VAL A 6 3.69 3.06 -20.95
CA VAL A 6 4.20 1.84 -21.58
C VAL A 6 3.15 0.76 -21.36
N ASP A 7 2.33 0.54 -22.38
CA ASP A 7 1.35 -0.54 -22.43
C ASP A 7 2.09 -1.81 -22.85
N LEU A 8 2.50 -2.62 -21.88
CA LEU A 8 3.10 -3.94 -22.12
C LEU A 8 2.01 -5.00 -21.91
N THR A 9 1.44 -5.46 -23.01
CA THR A 9 0.64 -6.69 -23.05
C THR A 9 1.58 -7.88 -22.91
N PHE A 10 1.52 -8.58 -21.77
CA PHE A 10 2.40 -9.72 -21.48
C PHE A 10 1.78 -11.04 -21.98
N GLU A 11 2.31 -11.54 -23.09
CA GLU A 11 2.52 -12.97 -23.29
C GLU A 11 4.01 -13.22 -22.99
N THR A 12 4.35 -14.29 -22.26
CA THR A 12 5.72 -14.80 -22.00
C THR A 12 6.40 -14.39 -20.67
N GLU A 13 7.06 -15.39 -20.08
CA GLU A 13 7.78 -15.46 -18.81
C GLU A 13 8.79 -14.32 -18.59
N ILE A 14 8.85 -13.81 -17.35
CA ILE A 14 9.88 -12.84 -16.94
C ILE A 14 10.97 -13.57 -16.16
N GLU A 15 12.16 -13.65 -16.75
CA GLU A 15 13.42 -13.95 -16.07
C GLU A 15 13.79 -12.82 -15.10
N ILE A 16 14.10 -13.19 -13.85
CA ILE A 16 14.60 -12.28 -12.82
C ILE A 16 16.07 -11.96 -13.12
N LEU A 17 16.34 -10.84 -13.78
CA LEU A 17 17.70 -10.32 -13.93
C LEU A 17 18.03 -9.39 -12.75
N GLY A 18 18.74 -9.93 -11.75
CA GLY A 18 19.23 -9.17 -10.61
C GLY A 18 20.42 -8.29 -10.98
N ILE A 19 20.31 -6.98 -10.76
CA ILE A 19 21.47 -6.07 -10.72
C ILE A 19 21.26 -5.05 -9.59
N GLY A 20 22.24 -4.97 -8.68
CA GLY A 20 22.16 -4.25 -7.40
C GLY A 20 22.27 -2.73 -7.52
N VAL A 21 21.75 -2.00 -6.51
CA VAL A 21 21.75 -0.52 -6.50
C VAL A 21 21.90 0.10 -5.11
N GLU A 22 22.45 1.32 -5.14
CA GLU A 22 22.94 2.13 -4.03
C GLU A 22 21.96 3.20 -3.49
N THR A 23 20.79 3.50 -4.09
CA THR A 23 19.82 4.47 -3.52
C THR A 23 18.36 4.26 -3.97
N PRO A 24 17.30 4.46 -3.12
CA PRO A 24 15.92 3.99 -3.35
C PRO A 24 14.95 4.98 -4.05
N GLU A 25 15.42 6.01 -4.75
CA GLU A 25 14.57 7.18 -5.10
C GLU A 25 13.63 7.02 -6.32
N SER A 26 13.68 5.92 -7.06
CA SER A 26 12.80 5.70 -8.22
C SER A 26 12.25 4.28 -8.25
N LEU A 27 11.09 4.09 -7.62
CA LEU A 27 10.25 2.90 -7.77
C LEU A 27 9.15 3.18 -8.79
N GLU A 28 9.04 2.33 -9.80
CA GLU A 28 7.98 2.39 -10.81
C GLU A 28 7.29 1.03 -10.97
N VAL A 29 5.97 1.05 -11.21
CA VAL A 29 5.25 -0.12 -11.73
C VAL A 29 5.64 -0.25 -13.19
N VAL A 30 6.31 -1.35 -13.55
CA VAL A 30 6.75 -1.59 -14.93
C VAL A 30 5.82 -2.53 -15.69
N GLY A 31 4.89 -3.18 -14.99
CA GLY A 31 3.87 -4.01 -15.62
C GLY A 31 2.85 -4.55 -14.63
N LYS A 32 1.66 -4.87 -15.13
CA LYS A 32 0.65 -5.63 -14.41
C LYS A 32 0.03 -6.67 -15.34
N GLY A 33 -0.33 -7.83 -14.81
CA GLY A 33 -0.96 -8.88 -15.59
C GLY A 33 -1.58 -9.96 -14.72
N PHE A 34 -2.39 -10.82 -15.32
CA PHE A 34 -2.91 -12.02 -14.69
C PHE A 34 -2.29 -13.24 -15.35
N ASP A 35 -1.92 -14.23 -14.57
CA ASP A 35 -1.54 -15.56 -15.05
C ASP A 35 -2.50 -16.62 -14.44
N PRO A 36 -2.32 -17.92 -14.70
CA PRO A 36 -3.12 -18.96 -14.08
C PRO A 36 -2.96 -19.05 -12.55
N ASP A 37 -1.85 -18.55 -12.00
CA ASP A 37 -1.47 -18.68 -10.59
C ASP A 37 -1.87 -17.44 -9.76
N GLY A 38 -2.23 -16.33 -10.41
CA GLY A 38 -2.80 -15.16 -9.79
C GLY A 38 -2.54 -13.85 -10.53
N PHE A 39 -2.49 -12.76 -9.75
CA PHE A 39 -2.22 -11.42 -10.25
C PHE A 39 -0.72 -11.11 -10.09
N ARG A 40 -0.05 -10.70 -11.17
CA ARG A 40 1.36 -10.32 -11.15
C ARG A 40 1.55 -8.82 -11.30
N VAL A 41 2.42 -8.26 -10.46
CA VAL A 41 2.92 -6.89 -10.60
C VAL A 41 4.42 -6.92 -10.81
N GLY A 42 4.85 -6.30 -11.91
CA GLY A 42 6.24 -5.96 -12.17
C GLY A 42 6.60 -4.66 -11.46
N LEU A 43 7.54 -4.73 -10.53
CA LEU A 43 8.09 -3.61 -9.78
C LEU A 43 9.52 -3.39 -10.23
N ALA A 44 9.87 -2.18 -10.64
CA ALA A 44 11.27 -1.80 -10.82
C ALA A 44 11.62 -0.74 -9.79
N CYS A 45 12.56 -1.08 -8.90
CA CYS A 45 13.16 -0.12 -8.00
C CYS A 45 14.65 -0.16 -8.26
N CYS A 46 15.20 0.96 -8.73
CA CYS A 46 16.64 1.18 -8.65
C CYS A 46 17.41 -0.03 -9.22
N GLY A 47 17.33 -0.26 -10.53
CA GLY A 47 18.03 -1.36 -11.22
C GLY A 47 17.55 -2.79 -10.91
N VAL A 48 16.75 -2.99 -9.86
CA VAL A 48 16.15 -4.28 -9.50
C VAL A 48 14.73 -4.33 -10.05
N SER A 49 14.46 -5.31 -10.90
CA SER A 49 13.10 -5.64 -11.33
C SER A 49 12.62 -6.91 -10.61
N ALA A 50 11.38 -6.89 -10.15
CA ALA A 50 10.74 -7.96 -9.43
C ALA A 50 9.35 -8.22 -10.01
N ALA A 51 9.01 -9.47 -10.23
CA ALA A 51 7.62 -9.86 -10.43
C ALA A 51 7.10 -10.42 -9.11
N VAL A 52 6.07 -9.79 -8.56
CA VAL A 52 5.38 -10.26 -7.36
C VAL A 52 4.06 -10.87 -7.79
N SER A 53 3.90 -12.17 -7.53
CA SER A 53 2.61 -12.85 -7.66
C SER A 53 1.82 -12.67 -6.37
N LEU A 54 0.65 -12.07 -6.49
CA LEU A 54 -0.31 -11.89 -5.42
C LEU A 54 -1.43 -12.92 -5.59
N PRO A 55 -1.91 -13.56 -4.51
CA PRO A 55 -2.83 -14.70 -4.55
C PRO A 55 -4.28 -14.27 -4.86
N PHE A 56 -4.49 -13.61 -6.00
CA PHE A 56 -5.81 -13.19 -6.45
C PHE A 56 -6.28 -14.03 -7.63
N GLY A 57 -7.46 -14.63 -7.47
CA GLY A 57 -8.17 -15.27 -8.57
C GLY A 57 -8.50 -14.28 -9.69
N LYS A 58 -8.68 -14.78 -10.91
CA LYS A 58 -9.13 -13.99 -12.07
C LYS A 58 -10.45 -13.31 -11.75
N SER A 59 -10.37 -12.04 -11.39
CA SER A 59 -11.52 -11.14 -11.27
C SER A 59 -11.69 -10.44 -12.62
N GLY A 60 -12.91 -10.41 -13.16
CA GLY A 60 -13.23 -9.69 -14.41
C GLY A 60 -13.15 -8.17 -14.30
N TYR A 61 -12.58 -7.63 -13.21
CA TYR A 61 -12.42 -6.21 -12.93
C TYR A 61 -10.95 -5.81 -13.04
N ASP A 62 -10.67 -4.62 -13.59
CA ASP A 62 -9.33 -4.05 -13.58
C ASP A 62 -8.93 -3.73 -12.13
N PRO A 63 -7.90 -4.38 -11.55
CA PRO A 63 -7.49 -4.12 -10.18
C PRO A 63 -7.08 -2.65 -10.00
N LYS A 64 -7.69 -1.98 -9.00
CA LYS A 64 -7.09 -0.78 -8.42
C LYS A 64 -5.86 -1.23 -7.64
N ILE A 65 -4.69 -0.80 -8.12
CA ILE A 65 -3.40 -1.06 -7.50
C ILE A 65 -2.83 0.28 -7.06
N SER A 66 -2.51 0.38 -5.79
CA SER A 66 -1.77 1.51 -5.25
C SER A 66 -0.43 1.01 -4.71
N LEU A 67 0.64 1.70 -5.06
CA LEU A 67 1.95 1.47 -4.45
C LEU A 67 2.37 2.71 -3.67
N CYS A 68 3.01 2.49 -2.53
CA CYS A 68 3.57 3.56 -1.73
C CYS A 68 4.84 3.11 -1.01
N SER A 69 5.68 4.08 -0.67
CA SER A 69 6.84 3.87 0.19
C SER A 69 6.40 3.48 1.59
N ALA A 70 6.97 2.42 2.15
CA ALA A 70 6.84 2.14 3.58
C ALA A 70 7.92 2.94 4.37
N PRO A 71 7.82 3.03 5.69
CA PRO A 71 8.75 3.84 6.50
C PRO A 71 10.18 3.32 6.52
N HIS A 72 10.39 2.09 6.06
CA HIS A 72 11.72 1.51 5.92
C HIS A 72 12.14 1.54 4.44
N PRO A 73 13.37 1.97 4.12
CA PRO A 73 13.82 2.16 2.73
C PRO A 73 13.90 0.88 1.90
N ARG A 74 13.85 -0.29 2.57
CA ARG A 74 13.79 -1.61 1.94
C ARG A 74 12.40 -2.25 1.96
N MET A 75 11.36 -1.47 2.26
CA MET A 75 9.99 -1.96 2.31
C MET A 75 9.10 -1.09 1.45
N LEU A 76 8.14 -1.73 0.79
CA LEU A 76 7.09 -1.08 0.02
C LEU A 76 5.74 -1.62 0.47
N CYS A 77 4.70 -0.82 0.30
CA CYS A 77 3.35 -1.33 0.47
C CYS A 77 2.61 -1.30 -0.86
N ALA A 78 1.99 -2.42 -1.19
CA ALA A 78 1.12 -2.59 -2.34
C ALA A 78 -0.31 -2.85 -1.85
N CYS A 79 -1.26 -2.07 -2.32
CA CYS A 79 -2.67 -2.33 -2.10
C CYS A 79 -3.31 -2.81 -3.39
N VAL A 80 -3.91 -4.00 -3.37
CA VAL A 80 -4.54 -4.64 -4.52
C VAL A 80 -5.92 -5.13 -4.12
N PHE A 81 -6.95 -4.64 -4.81
CA PHE A 81 -8.36 -4.94 -4.47
C PHE A 81 -8.74 -4.66 -3.00
N GLY A 82 -8.05 -3.71 -2.35
CA GLY A 82 -8.27 -3.36 -0.95
C GLY A 82 -7.55 -4.27 0.06
N ALA A 83 -6.81 -5.29 -0.36
CA ALA A 83 -5.85 -5.95 0.52
C ALA A 83 -4.50 -5.24 0.46
N ALA A 84 -3.82 -5.10 1.60
CA ALA A 84 -2.51 -4.51 1.67
C ALA A 84 -1.42 -5.58 1.83
N TYR A 85 -0.31 -5.39 1.15
CA TYR A 85 0.86 -6.27 1.18
C TYR A 85 2.10 -5.45 1.50
N LEU A 86 2.94 -5.95 2.39
CA LEU A 86 4.27 -5.42 2.67
C LEU A 86 5.28 -6.23 1.86
N LEU A 87 5.99 -5.54 0.97
CA LEU A 87 7.01 -6.12 0.11
C LEU A 87 8.37 -5.75 0.70
N LYS A 88 9.10 -6.73 1.22
CA LYS A 88 10.42 -6.52 1.82
C LYS A 88 11.50 -6.92 0.84
N PHE A 89 12.42 -5.99 0.59
CA PHE A 89 13.59 -6.21 -0.23
C PHE A 89 14.79 -6.60 0.64
N THR A 90 15.13 -7.88 0.63
CA THR A 90 16.36 -8.39 1.26
C THR A 90 17.33 -8.86 0.16
N THR A 91 17.81 -10.10 0.23
CA THR A 91 18.45 -10.81 -0.90
C THR A 91 17.43 -11.37 -1.89
N SER A 92 16.18 -11.52 -1.46
CA SER A 92 15.01 -11.91 -2.25
C SER A 92 13.82 -11.05 -1.85
N TRP A 93 12.75 -11.10 -2.65
CA TRP A 93 11.49 -10.45 -2.29
C TRP A 93 10.71 -11.35 -1.32
N GLU A 94 10.37 -10.80 -0.18
CA GLU A 94 9.42 -11.39 0.76
C GLU A 94 8.11 -10.60 0.69
N VAL A 95 6.99 -11.32 0.61
CA VAL A 95 5.65 -10.77 0.55
C VAL A 95 4.93 -11.16 1.83
N GLU A 96 4.46 -10.16 2.56
CA GLU A 96 3.64 -10.35 3.75
C GLU A 96 2.29 -9.69 3.51
N GLU A 97 1.21 -10.45 3.60
CA GLU A 97 -0.14 -9.88 3.60
C GLU A 97 -0.40 -9.23 4.95
N LEU A 98 -0.90 -8.01 4.92
CA LEU A 98 -1.29 -7.26 6.09
C LEU A 98 -2.76 -7.55 6.34
N GLU A 99 -3.12 -7.90 7.58
CA GLU A 99 -4.50 -8.19 8.00
C GLU A 99 -5.36 -6.91 8.09
N THR A 100 -5.34 -6.08 7.04
CA THR A 100 -6.14 -4.87 6.90
C THR A 100 -6.88 -4.95 5.56
N PHE A 101 -8.20 -5.02 5.65
CA PHE A 101 -9.09 -5.11 4.49
C PHE A 101 -10.47 -4.53 4.86
N ALA A 102 -11.14 -3.76 3.99
CA ALA A 102 -10.73 -3.32 2.66
C ALA A 102 -10.09 -1.92 2.72
N VAL A 103 -8.79 -1.84 2.46
CA VAL A 103 -8.03 -0.59 2.39
C VAL A 103 -8.57 0.26 1.24
N SER A 104 -9.09 1.43 1.58
CA SER A 104 -9.61 2.43 0.66
C SER A 104 -8.52 3.42 0.22
N ASP A 105 -7.69 3.84 1.18
CA ASP A 105 -6.65 4.84 1.02
C ASP A 105 -5.36 4.49 1.79
N VAL A 106 -4.25 5.06 1.34
CA VAL A 106 -2.93 4.84 1.94
C VAL A 106 -2.15 6.15 2.00
N ALA A 107 -1.48 6.40 3.12
CA ALA A 107 -0.73 7.63 3.35
C ALA A 107 0.62 7.39 4.05
N PRO A 108 1.75 7.69 3.39
CA PRO A 108 3.01 7.78 4.12
C PRO A 108 2.98 8.97 5.07
N CYS A 109 3.42 8.76 6.32
CA CYS A 109 3.46 9.77 7.37
C CYS A 109 4.89 9.89 7.92
N PRO A 110 5.80 10.59 7.20
CA PRO A 110 7.23 10.60 7.50
C PRO A 110 7.56 11.09 8.91
N GLU A 111 6.87 12.13 9.38
CA GLU A 111 7.07 12.74 10.70
C GLU A 111 6.71 11.80 11.85
N ALA A 112 5.77 10.86 11.62
CA ALA A 112 5.41 9.81 12.57
C ALA A 112 6.21 8.51 12.36
N GLU A 113 7.07 8.43 11.34
CA GLU A 113 7.77 7.21 10.91
C GLU A 113 6.82 6.01 10.66
N VAL A 114 5.61 6.27 10.16
CA VAL A 114 4.61 5.23 9.85
C VAL A 114 4.01 5.36 8.46
N LEU A 115 3.46 4.25 7.97
CA LEU A 115 2.55 4.21 6.83
C LEU A 115 1.14 3.96 7.37
N ALA A 116 0.18 4.82 7.04
CA ALA A 116 -1.22 4.66 7.42
C ALA A 116 -1.99 3.99 6.27
N LEU A 117 -2.72 2.93 6.60
CA LEU A 117 -3.73 2.27 5.80
C LEU A 117 -5.08 2.65 6.36
N VAL A 118 -5.93 3.24 5.52
CA VAL A 118 -7.28 3.63 5.89
C VAL A 118 -8.23 2.61 5.27
N ASP A 119 -9.06 1.98 6.10
CA ASP A 119 -10.21 1.21 5.63
C ASP A 119 -11.50 2.00 5.81
N PHE A 120 -12.66 1.36 5.68
CA PHE A 120 -13.96 2.04 5.78
C PHE A 120 -14.28 2.60 7.18
N VAL A 121 -13.68 2.06 8.23
CA VAL A 121 -14.04 2.39 9.63
C VAL A 121 -12.84 2.60 10.55
N ARG A 122 -11.64 2.17 10.17
CA ARG A 122 -10.41 2.17 10.97
C ARG A 122 -9.21 2.68 10.20
N VAL A 123 -8.15 2.91 10.98
CA VAL A 123 -6.83 3.24 10.49
C VAL A 123 -5.83 2.23 11.07
N THR A 124 -5.10 1.54 10.20
CA THR A 124 -3.96 0.71 10.58
C THR A 124 -2.67 1.42 10.21
N THR A 125 -1.77 1.60 11.16
CA THR A 125 -0.42 2.12 10.90
C THR A 125 0.61 1.01 10.92
N ILE A 126 1.68 1.17 10.15
CA ILE A 126 2.81 0.25 10.08
C ILE A 126 4.07 1.06 10.26
N ASN A 127 4.93 0.69 11.21
CA ASN A 127 6.21 1.38 11.40
C ASN A 127 7.36 0.68 10.66
N LYS A 128 8.57 1.25 10.74
CA LYS A 128 9.79 0.69 10.13
C LYS A 128 10.18 -0.72 10.59
N SER A 129 9.65 -1.20 11.71
CA SER A 129 9.86 -2.57 12.20
C SER A 129 8.82 -3.55 11.66
N GLY A 130 7.88 -3.09 10.82
CA GLY A 130 6.73 -3.88 10.37
C GLY A 130 5.66 -4.08 11.45
N LYS A 131 5.79 -3.42 12.60
CA LYS A 131 4.79 -3.51 13.67
C LYS A 131 3.57 -2.69 13.30
N THR A 132 2.41 -3.30 13.48
CA THR A 132 1.12 -2.70 13.18
C THR A 132 0.46 -2.15 14.46
N TRP A 133 -0.29 -1.07 14.31
CA TRP A 133 -1.26 -0.59 15.29
C TRP A 133 -2.54 -0.23 14.56
N THR A 134 -3.68 -0.67 15.05
CA THR A 134 -4.99 -0.38 14.46
C THR A 134 -5.84 0.39 15.47
N SER A 135 -6.52 1.44 14.99
CA SER A 135 -7.46 2.20 15.81
C SER A 135 -8.70 1.37 16.19
N GLU A 136 -9.45 1.86 17.18
CA GLU A 136 -10.87 1.48 17.30
C GLU A 136 -11.65 1.99 16.07
N ASP A 137 -12.93 1.60 15.97
CA ASP A 137 -13.83 2.12 14.93
C ASP A 137 -13.97 3.63 15.10
N VAL A 138 -13.52 4.39 14.10
CA VAL A 138 -13.61 5.86 14.08
C VAL A 138 -14.75 6.37 13.19
N SER A 139 -15.36 5.49 12.38
CA SER A 139 -16.52 5.75 11.53
C SER A 139 -17.53 4.60 11.62
N ASP A 140 -18.80 4.88 11.30
CA ASP A 140 -19.87 3.88 11.30
C ASP A 140 -19.99 3.14 9.96
N ASP A 141 -19.52 3.76 8.86
CA ASP A 141 -19.75 3.24 7.51
C ASP A 141 -18.63 3.60 6.54
N VAL A 142 -18.32 4.89 6.42
CA VAL A 142 -17.34 5.37 5.44
C VAL A 142 -16.33 6.30 6.09
N LEU A 143 -15.06 6.05 5.80
CA LEU A 143 -13.93 6.86 6.19
C LEU A 143 -13.13 7.22 4.94
N SER A 144 -12.74 8.47 4.83
CA SER A 144 -11.96 8.97 3.70
C SER A 144 -10.80 9.81 4.19
N LEU A 145 -9.62 9.61 3.60
CA LEU A 145 -8.45 10.39 3.93
C LEU A 145 -8.53 11.79 3.30
N LEU A 146 -8.36 12.82 4.11
CA LEU A 146 -8.26 14.22 3.64
C LEU A 146 -6.81 14.69 3.51
N GLY A 147 -5.91 14.17 4.36
CA GLY A 147 -4.49 14.48 4.27
C GLY A 147 -3.70 14.04 5.50
N VAL A 148 -2.39 14.30 5.46
CA VAL A 148 -1.46 14.06 6.57
C VAL A 148 -1.04 15.41 7.13
N ASN A 149 -1.01 15.54 8.46
CA ASN A 149 -0.58 16.73 9.17
C ASN A 149 0.42 16.34 10.27
N GLY A 150 1.70 16.26 9.88
CA GLY A 150 2.79 15.85 10.76
C GLY A 150 2.54 14.45 11.33
N THR A 151 2.29 14.37 12.64
CA THR A 151 2.05 13.10 13.35
C THR A 151 0.57 12.69 13.42
N SER A 152 -0.30 13.33 12.63
CA SER A 152 -1.73 13.03 12.57
C SER A 152 -2.19 12.85 11.13
N ILE A 153 -3.29 12.13 10.93
CA ILE A 153 -4.02 12.15 9.67
C ILE A 153 -5.37 12.84 9.85
N ARG A 154 -5.74 13.63 8.85
CA ARG A 154 -7.06 14.23 8.78
C ARG A 154 -7.98 13.32 7.96
N LEU A 155 -9.13 13.02 8.52
CA LEU A 155 -10.10 12.10 7.97
C LEU A 155 -11.46 12.78 7.88
N ASN A 156 -12.27 12.35 6.92
CA ASN A 156 -13.69 12.64 6.87
C ASN A 156 -14.44 11.33 7.17
N ARG A 157 -15.22 11.31 8.25
CA ARG A 157 -16.02 10.15 8.66
C ARG A 157 -17.50 10.39 8.43
N TYR A 158 -18.24 9.34 8.15
CA TYR A 158 -19.70 9.37 8.15
C TYR A 158 -20.24 8.95 9.51
N SER A 159 -21.01 9.83 10.15
CA SER A 159 -21.77 9.49 11.36
C SER A 159 -23.18 9.07 10.95
N ALA A 160 -23.47 7.78 11.03
CA ALA A 160 -24.77 7.23 10.65
C ALA A 160 -25.92 7.73 11.56
N PRO A 161 -25.75 7.86 12.90
CA PRO A 161 -26.79 8.40 13.78
C PRO A 161 -27.21 9.83 13.42
N ASP A 162 -26.26 10.67 13.04
CA ASP A 162 -26.49 12.09 12.73
C ASP A 162 -26.72 12.33 11.22
N GLY A 163 -26.47 11.33 10.37
CA GLY A 163 -26.60 11.40 8.92
C GLY A 163 -25.70 12.44 8.26
N ARG A 164 -24.50 12.69 8.83
CA ARG A 164 -23.61 13.76 8.39
C ARG A 164 -22.15 13.31 8.30
N TRP A 165 -21.40 14.07 7.53
CA TRP A 165 -19.95 13.97 7.44
C TRP A 165 -19.28 14.85 8.49
N GLU A 166 -18.26 14.34 9.14
CA GLU A 166 -17.47 15.03 10.15
C GLU A 166 -15.98 14.90 9.86
N GLU A 167 -15.26 16.01 9.91
CA GLU A 167 -13.80 15.98 9.89
C GLU A 167 -13.26 15.66 11.28
N ILE A 168 -12.30 14.73 11.33
CA ILE A 168 -11.56 14.39 12.54
C ILE A 168 -10.07 14.38 12.24
N ASP A 169 -9.25 14.75 13.22
CA ASP A 169 -7.81 14.51 13.20
C ASP A 169 -7.51 13.31 14.11
N LEU A 170 -6.85 12.29 13.59
CA LEU A 170 -6.42 11.11 14.34
C LEU A 170 -4.90 11.14 14.53
N ASP A 171 -4.46 11.21 15.77
CA ASP A 171 -3.05 11.11 16.13
C ASP A 171 -2.52 9.71 15.81
N LEU A 172 -1.46 9.67 15.00
CA LEU A 172 -0.75 8.45 14.69
C LEU A 172 0.18 8.13 15.85
N ARG A 173 0.01 6.96 16.46
CA ARG A 173 0.91 6.50 17.52
C ARG A 173 2.01 5.63 16.93
N PRO A 174 3.27 6.07 16.90
CA PRO A 174 4.37 5.16 16.60
C PRO A 174 4.50 4.16 17.76
N GLY A 175 4.12 2.91 17.50
CA GLY A 175 4.45 1.80 18.40
C GLY A 175 3.70 1.77 19.74
N ALA A 176 2.43 2.19 19.78
CA ALA A 176 1.53 1.79 20.85
C ALA A 176 1.19 0.30 20.73
N LEU A 177 2.20 -0.56 20.95
CA LEU A 177 1.99 -1.95 21.28
C LEU A 177 1.64 -2.03 22.76
N VAL A 178 0.51 -2.67 23.06
CA VAL A 178 0.41 -3.50 24.25
C VAL A 178 1.15 -4.80 23.95
#